data_AF-A0A225VAS0-F1
#
_entry.id   AF-A0A225VAS0-F1
#
_cell.length_a   1.000
_cell.length_b   1.000
_cell.length_c   1.000
_cell.angle_alpha   90.00
_cell.angle_beta   90.00
_cell.angle_gamma   90.00
#
_symmetry.space_group_name_H-M   'P 1'
#
loop_
_entity.id
_entity.type
_entity.pdbx_description
1 polymer ?
#
loop_
_entity_poly.entity_id
_entity_poly.type
_entity_poly.pdbx_seq_one_letter_code
_entity_poly.pdbx_strand_id
1 'polypeptide(L)'
;MRYRAQIMIKGCLQEFGMNFWETYASVVSFEALKLVLLLALHYNLLCEHIDFVIVFLNGPIGDDVEIYMKTPDYFNDNTGRVCKLLRSLYDLKQAPLIWYTRLPETCISVASRARRWTMACIGEP
;
A
#
# COMPACT_ATOMS: atom_id res chain seq x y z
N MET A 1 -12.31 -12.34 -24.77
CA MET A 1 -12.71 -12.07 -23.37
C MET A 1 -11.62 -12.61 -22.45
N ARG A 2 -10.93 -11.75 -21.69
CA ARG A 2 -10.03 -12.19 -20.60
C ARG A 2 -10.78 -11.97 -19.29
N TYR A 3 -11.11 -13.03 -18.56
CA TYR A 3 -11.72 -12.91 -17.24
C TYR A 3 -10.62 -12.58 -16.22
N ARG A 4 -10.76 -11.45 -15.53
CA ARG A 4 -9.91 -11.06 -14.40
C ARG A 4 -10.64 -11.45 -13.12
N ALA A 5 -10.14 -12.45 -12.42
CA ALA A 5 -10.57 -12.74 -11.06
C ALA A 5 -9.59 -12.07 -10.10
N GLN A 6 -10.11 -11.36 -9.11
CA GLN A 6 -9.33 -10.75 -8.03
C GLN A 6 -9.88 -11.27 -6.70
N ILE A 7 -8.97 -11.65 -5.80
CA ILE A 7 -9.34 -12.00 -4.42
C ILE A 7 -9.43 -10.69 -3.64
N MET A 8 -10.58 -10.45 -3.03
CA MET A 8 -10.87 -9.24 -2.25
C MET A 8 -11.33 -9.64 -0.86
N ILE A 9 -10.87 -8.91 0.16
CA ILE A 9 -11.30 -9.12 1.54
C ILE A 9 -12.59 -8.34 1.76
N LYS A 10 -13.56 -8.95 2.43
CA LYS A 10 -14.73 -8.23 2.94
C LYS A 10 -14.34 -7.48 4.21
N GLY A 11 -13.64 -6.37 4.08
CA GLY A 11 -13.17 -5.54 5.20
C GLY A 11 -14.28 -5.07 6.15
N CYS A 12 -15.51 -4.96 5.64
CA CYS A 12 -16.70 -4.64 6.42
C CYS A 12 -17.09 -5.71 7.45
N LEU A 13 -16.66 -6.96 7.26
CA LEU A 13 -16.91 -8.06 8.19
C LEU A 13 -15.84 -8.17 9.29
N GLN A 14 -14.85 -7.28 9.30
CA GLN A 14 -13.85 -7.26 10.36
C GLN A 14 -14.38 -6.55 11.61
N GLU A 15 -14.27 -7.21 12.75
CA GLU A 15 -14.68 -6.72 14.06
C GLU A 15 -13.48 -6.22 14.86
N PHE A 16 -13.63 -5.04 15.48
CA PHE A 16 -12.61 -4.43 16.32
C PHE A 16 -12.42 -5.26 17.60
N GLY A 17 -11.17 -5.52 17.99
CA GLY A 17 -10.83 -6.33 19.17
C GLY A 17 -10.87 -7.84 18.95
N MET A 18 -11.36 -8.32 17.80
CA MET A 18 -11.21 -9.71 17.36
C MET A 18 -10.26 -9.82 16.16
N ASN A 19 -10.54 -9.06 15.10
CA ASN A 19 -9.85 -9.18 13.81
C ASN A 19 -8.82 -8.05 13.57
N PHE A 20 -8.94 -6.93 14.28
CA PHE A 20 -7.97 -5.83 14.25
C PHE A 20 -8.06 -4.99 15.52
N TRP A 21 -6.93 -4.43 15.95
CA TRP A 21 -6.81 -3.65 17.19
C TRP A 21 -6.65 -2.14 16.96
N GLU A 22 -6.27 -1.73 15.75
CA GLU A 22 -6.05 -0.33 15.42
C GLU A 22 -6.52 -0.05 13.98
N THR A 23 -7.11 1.13 13.76
CA THR A 23 -7.46 1.61 12.42
C THR A 23 -6.53 2.77 12.09
N TYR A 24 -5.72 2.60 11.05
CA TYR A 24 -4.82 3.66 10.58
C TYR A 24 -5.40 4.31 9.33
N ALA A 25 -5.50 5.64 9.33
CA ALA A 25 -5.82 6.42 8.15
C ALA A 25 -4.75 7.50 8.03
N SER A 26 -3.89 7.39 7.01
CA SER A 26 -2.94 8.46 6.69
C SER A 26 -3.71 9.57 5.99
N VAL A 27 -4.15 10.57 6.74
CA VAL A 27 -4.75 11.78 6.18
C VAL A 27 -3.71 12.89 6.27
N VAL A 28 -3.13 13.24 5.13
CA VAL A 28 -2.32 14.46 5.01
C VAL A 28 -3.29 15.65 4.95
N SER A 29 -3.07 16.68 5.77
CA SER A 29 -3.90 17.88 5.70
C SER A 29 -3.62 18.66 4.41
N PHE A 30 -4.67 19.27 3.84
CA PHE A 30 -4.50 20.10 2.66
C PHE A 30 -3.60 21.32 2.92
N GLU A 31 -3.56 21.84 4.15
CA GLU A 31 -2.62 22.93 4.48
C GLU A 31 -1.16 22.46 4.41
N ALA A 32 -0.86 21.25 4.92
CA ALA A 32 0.49 20.69 4.87
C ALA A 32 0.94 20.46 3.42
N LEU A 33 0.06 19.94 2.56
CA LEU A 33 0.34 19.76 1.14
C LEU A 33 0.66 21.11 0.45
N LYS A 34 -0.15 22.14 0.70
CA LYS A 34 0.08 23.48 0.15
C LYS A 34 1.41 24.06 0.62
N LEU A 35 1.76 23.90 1.89
CA LEU A 35 3.03 24.38 2.44
C LEU A 35 4.22 23.71 1.74
N VAL A 36 4.18 22.39 1.55
CA VAL A 36 5.25 21.66 0.84
C VAL A 36 5.39 22.12 -0.61
N LEU A 37 4.26 22.33 -1.31
CA LEU A 37 4.29 22.84 -2.69
C LEU A 37 4.84 24.27 -2.77
N LEU A 38 4.46 25.15 -1.84
CA LEU A 38 5.00 26.51 -1.77
C LEU A 38 6.50 26.51 -1.52
N LEU A 39 6.99 25.66 -0.62
CA LEU A 39 8.42 25.48 -0.38
C LEU A 39 9.12 24.95 -1.63
N ALA A 40 8.54 23.96 -2.32
CA ALA A 40 9.11 23.44 -3.56
C ALA A 40 9.21 24.53 -4.65
N LEU A 41 8.18 25.37 -4.80
CA LEU A 41 8.22 26.51 -5.71
C LEU A 41 9.29 27.53 -5.29
N HIS A 42 9.40 27.85 -4.00
CA HIS A 42 10.38 28.80 -3.49
C HIS A 42 11.83 28.32 -3.72
N TYR A 43 12.08 27.03 -3.56
CA TYR A 43 13.39 26.41 -3.76
C TYR A 43 13.61 25.88 -5.19
N ASN A 44 12.68 26.16 -6.11
CA ASN A 44 12.71 25.70 -7.50
C ASN A 44 12.93 24.17 -7.65
N LEU A 45 12.28 23.39 -6.78
CA LEU A 45 12.35 21.93 -6.77
C LEU A 45 11.35 21.33 -7.76
N LEU A 46 11.76 20.27 -8.45
CA LEU A 46 10.87 19.47 -9.29
C LEU A 46 9.91 18.66 -8.40
N CYS A 47 8.61 18.83 -8.62
CA CYS A 47 7.57 18.03 -7.98
C CYS A 47 6.93 17.09 -8.99
N GLU A 48 6.96 15.79 -8.68
CA GLU A 48 6.25 14.77 -9.45
C GLU A 48 5.24 14.07 -8.54
N HIS A 49 4.02 13.88 -9.04
CA HIS A 49 3.01 13.11 -8.34
C HIS A 49 3.18 11.63 -8.67
N ILE A 50 3.39 10.82 -7.64
CA ILE A 50 3.50 9.36 -7.77
C ILE A 50 2.22 8.73 -7.26
N ASP A 51 1.44 8.15 -8.17
CA ASP A 51 0.25 7.38 -7.83
C ASP A 51 0.62 5.91 -7.54
N PHE A 52 0.43 5.48 -6.30
CA PHE A 52 0.77 4.13 -5.82
C PHE A 52 -0.41 3.16 -5.96
N VAL A 53 -0.93 2.96 -7.17
CA VAL A 53 -2.11 2.12 -7.44
C VAL A 53 -1.92 0.65 -7.04
N ILE A 54 -0.67 0.15 -7.04
CA ILE A 54 -0.39 -1.31 -6.93
C ILE A 54 0.16 -1.71 -5.57
N VAL A 55 0.69 -0.76 -4.79
CA VAL A 55 1.58 -1.13 -3.69
C VAL A 55 0.84 -1.40 -2.38
N PHE A 56 -0.40 -0.93 -2.28
CA PHE A 56 -1.33 -1.33 -1.22
C PHE A 56 -1.68 -2.83 -1.26
N LEU A 57 -1.62 -3.43 -2.46
CA LEU A 57 -2.17 -4.75 -2.75
C LEU A 57 -1.26 -5.93 -2.40
N ASN A 58 -0.03 -5.71 -1.89
CA ASN A 58 0.90 -6.83 -1.70
C ASN A 58 2.04 -6.60 -0.69
N GLY A 59 1.87 -5.71 0.28
CA GLY A 59 2.85 -5.57 1.37
C GLY A 59 2.96 -6.88 2.15
N PRO A 60 4.17 -7.38 2.48
CA PRO A 60 4.29 -8.56 3.32
C PRO A 60 3.67 -8.27 4.68
N ILE A 61 2.80 -9.16 5.16
CA ILE A 61 2.28 -9.08 6.52
C ILE A 61 3.42 -9.57 7.43
N GLY A 62 3.77 -8.78 8.45
CA GLY A 62 4.81 -9.17 9.40
C GLY A 62 4.42 -10.41 10.19
N ASP A 63 5.41 -11.16 10.67
CA ASP A 63 5.17 -12.41 11.43
C ASP A 63 4.37 -12.18 12.72
N ASP A 64 4.37 -10.95 13.25
CA ASP A 64 3.62 -10.53 14.44
C ASP A 64 2.10 -10.41 14.21
N VAL A 65 1.64 -10.46 12.96
CA VAL A 65 0.21 -10.29 12.60
C VAL A 65 -0.23 -11.45 11.71
N GLU A 66 -1.00 -12.39 12.27
CA GLU A 66 -1.56 -13.50 11.51
C GLU A 66 -3.01 -13.22 11.11
N ILE A 67 -3.28 -13.10 9.80
CA ILE A 67 -4.63 -12.86 9.29
C ILE A 67 -5.09 -14.09 8.52
N TYR A 68 -6.22 -14.63 8.94
CA TYR A 68 -6.89 -15.74 8.29
C TYR A 68 -8.12 -15.26 7.55
N MET A 69 -8.36 -15.84 6.38
CA MET A 69 -9.51 -15.58 5.53
C MET A 69 -10.23 -16.90 5.26
N LYS A 70 -11.57 -16.86 5.25
CA LYS A 70 -12.35 -17.99 4.78
C LYS A 70 -12.04 -18.27 3.31
N THR A 71 -11.80 -19.53 2.98
CA THR A 71 -11.54 -19.94 1.59
C THR A 71 -12.68 -19.45 0.68
N PRO A 72 -12.38 -18.83 -0.48
CA PRO A 72 -13.40 -18.35 -1.40
C PRO A 72 -14.33 -19.49 -1.84
N ASP A 73 -15.58 -19.19 -2.15
CA ASP A 73 -16.59 -20.20 -2.46
C ASP A 73 -16.18 -21.12 -3.64
N TYR A 74 -15.43 -20.59 -4.60
CA TYR A 74 -14.88 -21.35 -5.73
C TYR A 74 -13.77 -22.35 -5.37
N PHE A 75 -13.10 -22.16 -4.22
CA PHE A 75 -12.02 -23.01 -3.71
C PHE A 75 -12.44 -23.78 -2.45
N ASN A 76 -13.72 -23.75 -2.09
CA ASN A 76 -14.20 -24.37 -0.87
C ASN A 76 -14.40 -25.88 -1.08
N ASP A 77 -13.41 -26.67 -0.65
CA ASP A 77 -13.45 -28.14 -0.69
C ASP A 77 -14.32 -28.77 0.43
N ASN A 78 -15.20 -27.99 1.08
CA ASN A 78 -16.02 -28.39 2.23
C ASN A 78 -15.23 -28.96 3.43
N THR A 79 -13.92 -28.81 3.42
CA THR A 79 -13.01 -29.37 4.44
C THR A 79 -12.84 -28.45 5.65
N GLY A 80 -13.49 -27.28 5.66
CA GLY A 80 -13.36 -26.27 6.72
C GLY A 80 -12.01 -25.55 6.77
N ARG A 81 -11.18 -25.68 5.72
CA ARG A 81 -9.86 -25.02 5.66
C ARG A 81 -10.00 -23.51 5.54
N VAL A 82 -9.08 -22.80 6.18
CA VAL A 82 -8.94 -21.34 6.10
C VAL A 82 -7.60 -21.01 5.44
N CYS A 83 -7.56 -19.88 4.73
CA CYS A 83 -6.35 -19.39 4.08
C CYS A 83 -5.63 -18.40 5.00
N LYS A 84 -4.33 -18.60 5.23
CA LYS A 84 -3.48 -17.57 5.84
C LYS A 84 -3.05 -16.57 4.77
N LEU A 85 -3.25 -15.29 5.03
CA LEU A 85 -2.76 -14.23 4.16
C LEU A 85 -1.28 -14.00 4.42
N LEU A 86 -0.46 -14.10 3.37
CA LEU A 86 0.97 -13.78 3.42
C LEU A 86 1.25 -12.31 3.06
N ARG A 87 0.30 -11.67 2.38
CA ARG A 87 0.40 -10.28 1.91
C ARG A 87 -0.89 -9.52 2.18
N SER A 88 -0.77 -8.22 2.39
CA SER A 88 -1.89 -7.32 2.61
C SER A 88 -2.71 -7.23 1.33
N LEU A 89 -4.00 -7.56 1.41
CA LEU A 89 -4.94 -7.32 0.31
C LEU A 89 -5.63 -5.98 0.50
N TYR A 90 -6.19 -5.48 -0.61
CA TYR A 90 -7.09 -4.34 -0.60
C TYR A 90 -8.30 -4.62 0.32
N ASP A 91 -8.83 -3.58 0.95
CA ASP A 91 -9.90 -3.60 1.97
C ASP A 91 -9.55 -4.19 3.35
N LEU A 92 -8.30 -4.61 3.59
CA LEU A 92 -7.87 -4.92 4.95
C LEU A 92 -7.76 -3.63 5.78
N LYS A 93 -8.39 -3.57 6.96
CA LYS A 93 -8.33 -2.38 7.83
C LYS A 93 -6.92 -2.01 8.30
N GLN A 94 -6.02 -2.99 8.34
CA GLN A 94 -4.61 -2.82 8.72
C GLN A 94 -3.69 -2.53 7.53
N ALA A 95 -4.15 -2.69 6.28
CA ALA A 95 -3.32 -2.43 5.11
C ALA A 95 -2.76 -0.98 5.04
N PRO A 96 -3.49 0.08 5.45
CA PRO A 96 -2.92 1.43 5.50
C PRO A 96 -1.74 1.55 6.48
N LEU A 97 -1.77 0.81 7.60
CA LEU A 97 -0.69 0.83 8.60
C LEU A 97 0.55 0.11 8.08
N ILE A 98 0.35 -1.10 7.52
CA ILE A 98 1.42 -1.89 6.88
C ILE A 98 2.06 -1.08 5.74
N TRP A 99 1.25 -0.29 5.04
CA TRP A 99 1.75 0.63 4.02
C TRP A 99 2.58 1.76 4.60
N TYR A 100 2.11 2.45 5.64
CA TYR A 100 2.82 3.56 6.25
C TYR A 100 4.21 3.16 6.75
N THR A 101 4.36 1.97 7.33
CA THR A 101 5.67 1.46 7.76
C THR A 101 6.62 1.15 6.59
N ARG A 102 6.09 0.80 5.42
CA ARG A 102 6.87 0.48 4.20
C ARG A 102 7.11 1.67 3.27
N LEU A 103 6.36 2.76 3.46
CA LEU A 103 6.44 3.96 2.62
C LEU A 103 7.86 4.54 2.59
N PRO A 104 8.62 4.65 3.70
CA PRO A 104 9.99 5.16 3.67
C PRO A 104 10.93 4.33 2.79
N GLU A 105 10.92 3.00 2.94
CA GLU A 105 11.72 2.09 2.13
C GLU A 105 11.39 2.21 0.64
N THR A 106 10.09 2.28 0.33
CA THR A 106 9.59 2.40 -1.03
C THR A 106 10.00 3.75 -1.64
N CYS A 107 9.84 4.85 -0.91
CA CYS A 107 10.27 6.19 -1.34
C CYS A 107 11.77 6.27 -1.59
N ILE A 108 12.61 5.66 -0.75
CA ILE A 108 14.06 5.61 -0.97
C ILE A 108 14.38 4.82 -2.26
N SER A 109 13.71 3.68 -2.47
CA SER A 109 13.91 2.88 -3.68
C SER A 109 13.50 3.65 -4.95
N VAL A 110 12.38 4.38 -4.90
CA VAL A 110 11.90 5.19 -6.03
C VAL A 110 12.79 6.39 -6.26
N ALA A 111 13.23 7.10 -5.21
CA ALA A 111 14.14 8.23 -5.33
C ALA A 111 15.52 7.83 -5.88
N SER A 112 16.03 6.67 -5.50
CA SER A 112 17.29 6.14 -6.07
C SER A 112 17.14 5.72 -7.54
N ARG A 113 15.95 5.27 -7.94
CA ARG A 113 15.64 5.01 -9.35
C ARG A 113 15.50 6.32 -10.12
N ALA A 114 14.71 7.27 -9.62
CA ALA A 114 14.49 8.59 -10.24
C ALA A 114 15.80 9.37 -10.45
N ARG A 115 16.75 9.34 -9.48
CA ARG A 115 18.09 9.93 -9.63
C ARG A 115 18.88 9.34 -10.79
N ARG A 116 18.72 8.04 -11.04
CA ARG A 116 19.35 7.35 -12.18
C ARG A 116 18.78 7.82 -13.52
N TRP A 117 17.48 8.13 -13.58
CA TRP A 117 16.82 8.67 -14.77
C TRP A 117 17.13 10.15 -14.99
N THR A 118 17.15 10.97 -13.93
CA THR A 118 17.54 12.39 -14.04
C THR A 118 19.00 12.54 -14.48
N MET A 119 19.92 11.72 -13.97
CA MET A 119 21.30 11.68 -14.46
C MET A 119 21.41 11.14 -15.90
N ALA A 120 20.55 10.21 -16.33
CA ALA A 120 20.55 9.72 -17.71
C ALA A 120 19.93 10.72 -18.71
N CYS A 121 19.03 11.60 -18.27
CA CYS A 121 18.43 12.65 -19.09
C CYS A 121 19.27 13.94 -19.16
N ILE A 122 20.16 14.16 -18.20
CA ILE A 122 21.20 15.19 -18.29
C ILE A 122 22.40 14.53 -18.96
N GLY A 123 22.34 14.42 -20.30
CA GLY A 123 23.46 13.93 -21.10
C GLY A 123 24.74 14.69 -20.74
N GLU A 124 25.85 13.93 -20.66
CA GLU A 124 27.20 14.48 -20.63
C GLU A 124 27.38 15.47 -21.81
N PRO A 125 28.16 16.56 -21.64
CA PRO A 125 28.38 17.56 -22.68
C PRO A 125 29.03 16.98 -23.95
#